data_AF-A0A3B8K596-F1
#
_entry.id   AF-A0A3B8K596-F1
#
_cell.length_a   1.000
_cell.length_b   1.000
_cell.length_c   1.000
_cell.angle_alpha   90.00
_cell.angle_beta   90.00
_cell.angle_gamma   90.00
#
_symmetry.space_group_name_H-M   'P 1'
#
loop_
_entity.id
_entity.type
_entity.pdbx_description
1 polymer ?
#
loop_
_entity_poly.entity_id
_entity_poly.type
_entity_poly.pdbx_seq_one_letter_code
_entity_poly.pdbx_strand_id
1 'polypeptide(L)'
;MEEWSIVHKVALIGFLGALIFGAVANKTHFCIMGSISDWINMGSRMRFRAWMLSIGIAILGSQAMVQLGWVDLDTTMYRGSSFGLAGFLIGGILFGVGMTLGAGCGQRTLV
;
A
#
# COMPACT_ATOMS: atom_id res chain seq x y z
N MET A 1 15.14 1.10 -33.32
CA MET A 1 13.85 1.28 -32.63
C MET A 1 13.78 0.15 -31.62
N GLU A 2 14.22 0.26 -30.37
CA GLU A 2 13.99 1.31 -29.37
C GLU A 2 15.06 1.11 -28.27
N GLU A 3 16.12 1.93 -28.24
CA GLU A 3 17.15 1.93 -27.18
C GLU A 3 16.65 2.65 -25.90
N TRP A 4 15.39 2.45 -25.55
CA TRP A 4 14.88 2.98 -24.29
C TRP A 4 15.48 2.16 -23.16
N SER A 5 16.46 2.75 -22.46
CA SER A 5 17.05 2.17 -21.26
C SER A 5 15.93 1.65 -20.35
N ILE A 6 16.11 0.42 -19.84
CA ILE A 6 15.17 -0.27 -18.94
C ILE A 6 14.69 0.66 -17.82
N VAL A 7 15.56 1.56 -17.36
CA VAL A 7 15.28 2.59 -16.36
C VAL A 7 14.11 3.48 -16.77
N HIS A 8 14.08 4.00 -18.00
CA HIS A 8 13.02 4.87 -18.48
C HIS A 8 11.68 4.13 -18.61
N LYS A 9 11.72 2.89 -19.09
CA LYS A 9 10.51 2.07 -19.22
C LYS A 9 9.88 1.77 -17.86
N VAL A 10 10.70 1.35 -16.89
CA VAL A 10 10.26 1.08 -15.52
C VAL A 10 9.77 2.37 -14.84
N ALA A 11 10.50 3.47 -14.99
CA ALA A 11 10.12 4.76 -14.41
C ALA A 11 8.79 5.27 -14.98
N LEU A 12 8.56 5.18 -16.30
CA LEU A 12 7.32 5.61 -16.93
C LEU A 12 6.12 4.77 -16.48
N ILE A 13 6.27 3.44 -16.46
CA ILE A 13 5.20 2.54 -16.00
C ILE A 13 4.90 2.78 -14.51
N GLY A 14 5.93 2.94 -13.68
CA GLY A 14 5.79 3.26 -12.26
C GLY A 14 5.09 4.60 -12.04
N PHE A 15 5.46 5.63 -12.80
CA PHE A 15 4.84 6.96 -12.73
C PHE A 15 3.37 6.94 -13.14
N LEU A 16 3.04 6.29 -14.26
CA LEU A 16 1.64 6.15 -14.71
C LEU A 16 0.80 5.38 -13.69
N GLY A 17 1.34 4.30 -13.13
CA GLY A 17 0.69 3.55 -12.05
C GLY A 17 0.45 4.39 -10.80
N ALA A 18 1.46 5.15 -10.36
CA ALA A 18 1.36 6.04 -9.21
C ALA A 18 0.36 7.18 -9.45
N LEU A 19 0.30 7.74 -10.66
CA LEU A 19 -0.63 8.80 -11.03
C LEU A 19 -2.09 8.32 -11.00
N ILE A 20 -2.36 7.14 -11.58
CA ILE A 20 -3.69 6.52 -11.54
C ILE A 20 -4.08 6.23 -10.09
N PHE A 21 -3.17 5.62 -9.31
CA PHE A 21 -3.40 5.33 -7.90
C PHE A 21 -3.69 6.60 -7.08
N GLY A 22 -2.90 7.65 -7.28
CA GLY A 22 -3.09 8.95 -6.63
C GLY A 22 -4.45 9.56 -6.97
N ALA A 23 -4.81 9.62 -8.25
CA ALA A 23 -6.11 10.15 -8.68
C ALA A 23 -7.30 9.41 -8.02
N VAL A 24 -7.24 8.08 -7.96
CA VAL A 24 -8.27 7.25 -7.30
C VAL A 24 -8.26 7.46 -5.78
N ALA A 25 -7.09 7.45 -5.15
CA ALA A 25 -6.95 7.60 -3.71
C ALA A 25 -7.46 8.97 -3.22
N ASN A 26 -7.19 10.05 -3.96
CA ASN A 26 -7.68 11.39 -3.65
C ASN A 26 -9.22 11.45 -3.73
N LYS A 27 -9.80 10.93 -4.82
CA LYS A 27 -11.26 10.95 -5.03
C LYS A 27 -12.03 10.10 -4.02
N THR A 28 -11.47 8.96 -3.61
CA THR A 28 -12.12 8.01 -2.69
C THR A 28 -11.84 8.29 -1.21
N HIS A 29 -11.00 9.29 -0.90
CA HIS A 29 -10.52 9.56 0.45
C HIS A 29 -10.01 8.30 1.16
N PHE A 30 -9.24 7.49 0.43
CA PHE A 30 -8.73 6.23 0.94
C PHE A 30 -7.68 6.50 2.03
N CYS A 31 -8.06 6.27 3.28
CA CYS A 31 -7.15 6.42 4.41
C CYS A 31 -7.35 5.30 5.42
N ILE A 32 -6.26 4.60 5.73
CA ILE A 32 -6.25 3.50 6.71
C ILE A 32 -6.65 4.01 8.10
N MET A 33 -6.02 5.09 8.59
CA MET A 33 -6.37 5.67 9.90
C MET A 33 -7.84 6.13 9.94
N GLY A 34 -8.27 6.84 8.89
CA GLY A 34 -9.65 7.29 8.74
C GLY A 34 -10.66 6.15 8.71
N SER A 35 -10.30 4.98 8.17
CA SER A 35 -11.19 3.80 8.20
C SER A 35 -11.43 3.25 9.60
N ILE A 36 -10.40 3.29 10.47
CA ILE A 36 -10.49 2.85 11.87
C ILE A 36 -11.26 3.88 12.69
N SER A 37 -10.96 5.16 12.52
CA SER A 37 -11.67 6.24 13.20
C SER A 37 -13.15 6.31 12.78
N ASP A 38 -13.46 6.17 11.49
CA ASP A 38 -14.84 6.20 11.02
C ASP A 38 -15.67 5.02 11.55
N TRP A 39 -15.05 3.85 11.71
CA TRP A 39 -15.73 2.70 12.30
C TRP A 39 -16.01 2.92 13.78
N ILE A 40 -15.03 3.40 14.55
CA ILE A 40 -15.15 3.52 16.01
C ILE A 40 -15.94 4.78 16.42
N ASN A 41 -15.64 5.94 15.82
CA ASN A 41 -16.16 7.23 16.23
C ASN A 41 -17.39 7.68 15.44
N MET A 42 -17.49 7.35 14.15
CA MET A 42 -18.52 7.89 13.25
C MET A 42 -19.57 6.84 12.82
N GLY A 43 -19.39 5.57 13.21
CA GLY A 43 -20.28 4.46 12.89
C GLY A 43 -20.32 4.04 11.41
N SER A 44 -19.51 4.65 10.54
CA SER A 44 -19.50 4.34 9.11
C SER A 44 -18.46 3.26 8.78
N ARG A 45 -18.89 2.15 8.18
CA ARG A 45 -18.00 1.01 7.82
C ARG A 45 -17.58 1.00 6.36
N MET A 46 -17.99 2.01 5.58
CA MET A 46 -17.81 2.01 4.12
C MET A 46 -16.33 1.97 3.73
N ARG A 47 -15.51 2.82 4.35
CA ARG A 47 -14.06 2.90 4.09
C ARG A 47 -13.31 1.66 4.57
N PHE A 48 -13.74 1.08 5.69
CA PHE A 48 -13.16 -0.15 6.21
C PHE A 48 -13.39 -1.34 5.26
N ARG A 49 -14.60 -1.46 4.67
CA ARG A 49 -14.89 -2.50 3.66
C ARG A 49 -14.04 -2.35 2.40
N ALA A 50 -13.85 -1.11 1.92
CA ALA A 50 -12.98 -0.84 0.78
C ALA A 50 -11.52 -1.23 1.08
N TRP A 51 -11.04 -0.94 2.28
CA TRP A 51 -9.70 -1.33 2.71
C TRP A 51 -9.52 -2.85 2.77
N MET A 52 -10.46 -3.58 3.38
CA MET A 52 -10.45 -5.05 3.39
C MET A 52 -10.49 -5.67 1.99
N LEU A 53 -11.32 -5.13 1.09
CA LEU A 53 -11.38 -5.58 -0.30
C LEU A 53 -10.06 -5.36 -1.02
N SER A 54 -9.43 -4.19 -0.81
CA SER A 54 -8.14 -3.86 -1.43
C SER A 54 -7.03 -4.82 -1.00
N ILE A 55 -6.99 -5.22 0.28
CA ILE A 55 -6.06 -6.23 0.79
C ILE A 55 -6.31 -7.57 0.11
N GLY A 56 -7.58 -7.99 0.01
CA GLY A 56 -7.94 -9.24 -0.66
C GLY A 56 -7.49 -9.27 -2.13
N ILE A 57 -7.76 -8.19 -2.87
CA ILE A 57 -7.33 -8.07 -4.27
C ILE A 57 -5.80 -8.06 -4.38
N ALA A 58 -5.10 -7.37 -3.49
CA ALA A 58 -3.64 -7.33 -3.49
C ALA A 58 -3.01 -8.72 -3.24
N ILE A 59 -3.55 -9.48 -2.28
CA ILE A 59 -3.11 -10.85 -1.99
C ILE A 59 -3.40 -11.78 -3.17
N LEU A 60 -4.62 -11.76 -3.71
CA LEU A 60 -4.96 -12.61 -4.85
C LEU A 60 -4.13 -12.26 -6.09
N GLY A 61 -3.92 -10.98 -6.35
CA GLY A 61 -3.10 -10.49 -7.46
C GLY A 61 -1.63 -10.90 -7.34
N SER A 62 -1.03 -10.73 -6.16
CA SER A 62 0.37 -11.11 -5.95
C SER A 62 0.57 -12.62 -6.06
N GLN A 63 -0.33 -13.42 -5.47
CA GLN A 63 -0.27 -14.88 -5.56
C GLN A 63 -0.50 -15.37 -7.00
N ALA A 64 -1.39 -14.73 -7.77
CA ALA A 64 -1.59 -15.05 -9.18
C ALA A 64 -0.32 -14.76 -10.02
N MET A 65 0.36 -13.64 -9.77
CA MET A 65 1.62 -13.31 -10.45
C MET A 65 2.74 -14.31 -10.16
N VAL A 66 2.81 -14.84 -8.93
CA VAL A 66 3.74 -15.92 -8.56
C VAL A 66 3.42 -17.20 -9.32
N GLN A 67 2.14 -17.60 -9.36
CA GLN A 67 1.72 -18.82 -10.04
C GLN A 67 1.97 -18.77 -11.56
N LEU A 68 1.92 -17.58 -12.16
CA LEU A 68 2.23 -17.32 -13.56
C LEU A 68 3.74 -17.25 -13.84
N GLY A 69 4.59 -17.30 -12.81
CA GLY A 69 6.04 -17.18 -12.94
C GLY A 69 6.52 -15.77 -13.31
N TRP A 70 5.69 -14.74 -13.12
CA TRP A 70 6.05 -13.35 -13.45
C TRP A 70 6.90 -12.69 -12.37
N VAL A 71 6.72 -13.10 -11.11
CA VAL A 71 7.40 -12.52 -9.94
C VAL A 71 7.81 -13.65 -8.99
N ASP A 72 9.06 -13.59 -8.53
CA ASP A 72 9.58 -14.48 -7.49
C ASP A 72 9.55 -13.77 -6.12
N LEU A 73 8.62 -14.19 -5.26
CA LEU A 73 8.50 -13.63 -3.90
C LEU A 73 9.57 -14.15 -2.93
N ASP A 74 10.30 -15.22 -3.25
CA ASP A 74 11.34 -15.74 -2.34
C ASP A 74 12.61 -14.87 -2.38
N THR A 75 12.77 -14.08 -3.44
CA THR A 75 13.82 -13.05 -3.53
C THR A 75 13.51 -11.78 -2.74
N THR A 76 12.30 -11.65 -2.18
CA THR A 76 11.88 -10.43 -1.49
C THR A 76 12.40 -10.37 -0.05
N MET A 77 12.75 -9.17 0.41
CA MET A 77 13.18 -8.94 1.80
C MET A 77 12.12 -9.37 2.83
N TYR A 78 10.83 -9.32 2.47
CA TYR A 78 9.73 -9.67 3.38
C TYR A 78 9.59 -11.18 3.64
N ARG A 79 10.16 -12.05 2.79
CA ARG A 79 10.15 -13.51 2.95
C ARG A 79 11.52 -14.07 3.35
N GLY A 80 12.43 -13.19 3.78
CA GLY A 80 13.75 -13.58 4.29
C GLY A 80 13.67 -14.45 5.55
N SER A 81 14.78 -15.10 5.89
CA SER A 81 14.86 -16.05 7.00
C SER A 81 14.75 -15.41 8.40
N SER A 82 14.90 -14.09 8.52
CA SER A 82 14.86 -13.38 9.81
C SER A 82 13.51 -12.71 10.04
N PHE A 83 12.77 -13.19 11.04
CA PHE A 83 11.52 -12.56 11.47
C PHE A 83 11.82 -11.40 12.44
N GLY A 84 11.93 -10.18 11.90
CA GLY A 84 12.25 -8.95 12.64
C GLY A 84 11.10 -8.42 13.50
N LEU A 85 10.53 -9.25 14.38
CA LEU A 85 9.32 -8.96 15.17
C LEU A 85 9.39 -7.64 15.95
N ALA A 86 10.55 -7.36 16.56
CA ALA A 86 10.79 -6.10 17.28
C ALA A 86 10.69 -4.88 16.35
N GLY A 87 11.23 -4.96 15.13
CA GLY A 87 11.16 -3.89 14.15
C GLY A 87 9.72 -3.63 13.68
N PHE A 88 8.95 -4.69 13.47
CA PHE A 88 7.53 -4.57 13.09
C PHE A 88 6.68 -3.91 14.19
N LEU A 89 6.90 -4.29 15.45
CA LEU A 89 6.18 -3.69 16.58
C LEU A 89 6.59 -2.24 16.82
N ILE A 90 7.89 -1.97 16.98
CA ILE A 90 8.39 -0.64 17.31
C ILE A 90 8.13 0.33 16.15
N GLY A 91 8.43 -0.09 14.92
CA GLY A 91 8.18 0.69 13.71
C GLY A 91 6.69 0.96 13.50
N GLY A 92 5.84 -0.05 13.70
CA GLY A 92 4.38 0.08 13.61
C GLY A 92 3.80 1.06 14.61
N ILE A 93 4.24 1.00 15.88
CA ILE A 93 3.81 1.93 16.93
C ILE A 93 4.27 3.35 16.61
N LEU A 94 5.56 3.55 16.30
CA LEU A 94 6.09 4.86 15.96
C LEU A 94 5.39 5.48 14.74
N PHE A 95 5.12 4.68 13.71
CA PHE A 95 4.39 5.11 12.52
C PHE A 95 2.94 5.49 12.85
N GLY A 96 2.26 4.69 13.67
CA GLY A 96 0.89 4.99 14.13
C GLY A 96 0.81 6.28 14.93
N VAL A 97 1.70 6.46 15.90
CA VAL A 97 1.81 7.69 16.70
C VAL A 97 2.09 8.89 15.78
N GLY A 98 3.05 8.76 14.85
CA GLY A 98 3.37 9.80 13.87
C GLY A 98 2.15 10.21 13.02
N MET A 99 1.36 9.25 12.54
CA MET A 99 0.13 9.55 11.78
C MET A 99 -0.90 10.32 12.62
N THR A 100 -1.07 9.98 13.90
CA THR A 100 -1.98 10.71 14.78
C THR A 100 -1.52 12.14 15.06
N LEU A 101 -0.22 12.33 15.32
CA LEU A 101 0.35 13.66 15.58
C LEU A 101 0.32 14.56 14.33
N GLY A 102 0.53 13.99 13.14
CA GLY A 102 0.45 14.71 11.87
C GLY A 102 -0.98 14.97 11.39
N ALA A 103 -2.01 14.61 12.17
CA ALA A 103 -3.43 14.69 11.81
C ALA A 103 -3.74 14.14 10.40
N GLY A 104 -2.99 13.11 10.00
CA GLY A 104 -2.81 12.76 8.60
C GLY A 104 -2.89 11.26 8.33
N CYS A 105 -2.76 10.93 7.06
CA CYS A 105 -2.68 9.56 6.58
C CYS A 105 -1.50 9.49 5.65
N GLY A 106 -0.60 8.49 5.79
CA GLY A 106 0.58 8.41 4.92
C GLY A 106 0.26 8.53 3.43
N GLN A 107 -0.88 7.99 3.00
CA GLN A 107 -1.37 8.14 1.61
C GLN A 107 -1.95 9.54 1.32
N ARG A 108 -2.73 10.13 2.23
CA ARG A 108 -3.40 11.42 2.01
C ARG A 108 -2.46 12.62 2.17
N THR A 109 -1.33 12.45 2.84
CA THR A 109 -0.32 13.51 2.92
C THR A 109 0.49 13.60 1.62
N LEU A 110 0.53 12.50 0.84
CA LEU A 110 1.29 12.43 -0.41
C LEU A 110 0.47 12.84 -1.65
N VAL A 111 -0.87 12.82 -1.55
CA VAL A 111 -1.82 13.03 -2.66
C VAL A 111 -2.79 14.15 -2.30
#